data_AF-S8CXM4-F1
#
_entry.id   AF-S8CXM4-F1
#
_cell.length_a   1.000
_cell.length_b   1.000
_cell.length_c   1.000
_cell.angle_alpha   90.00
_cell.angle_beta   90.00
_cell.angle_gamma   90.00
#
_symmetry.space_group_name_H-M   'P 1'
#
loop_
_entity.id
_entity.type
_entity.pdbx_description
1 polymer ?
#
loop_
_entity_poly.entity_id
_entity_poly.type
_entity_poly.pdbx_seq_one_letter_code
_entity_poly.pdbx_strand_id
1 'polypeptide(L)' 'MAPVNAAEWTKWLDEQKELANVPPESPVYLSLRMDGRVRGSGVGYPPWNALVIQLPPVGGIWSGLLDGMDGRVV' A
#
# COMPACT_ATOMS: atom_id res chain seq x y z
N MET A 1 -13.31 -0.69 -14.25
CA MET A 1 -13.44 -0.64 -12.78
C MET A 1 -12.76 0.64 -12.32
N ALA A 2 -13.48 1.56 -11.67
CA ALA A 2 -12.92 2.80 -11.15
C ALA A 2 -12.61 2.64 -9.65
N PRO A 3 -11.59 3.31 -9.09
CA PRO A 3 -11.31 3.25 -7.67
C PRO A 3 -12.48 3.85 -6.85
N VAL A 4 -12.90 3.15 -5.80
CA VAL A 4 -14.13 3.50 -5.04
C VAL A 4 -13.99 4.84 -4.29
N ASN A 5 -12.80 5.14 -3.75
CA ASN A 5 -12.57 6.30 -2.88
C ASN A 5 -11.50 7.26 -3.43
N ALA A 6 -11.35 7.37 -4.76
CA ALA A 6 -10.26 8.16 -5.36
C ALA A 6 -10.17 9.59 -4.80
N ALA A 7 -11.30 10.30 -4.68
CA ALA A 7 -11.33 11.67 -4.20
C ALA A 7 -10.88 11.82 -2.74
N GLU A 8 -11.29 10.89 -1.87
CA GLU A 8 -10.90 10.88 -0.45
C GLU A 8 -9.40 10.63 -0.30
N TRP A 9 -8.86 9.67 -1.05
CA TRP A 9 -7.43 9.38 -1.06
C TRP A 9 -6.59 10.56 -1.58
N THR A 10 -7.04 11.23 -2.65
CA THR A 10 -6.36 12.43 -3.15
C THR A 10 -6.34 13.53 -2.10
N LYS A 11 -7.49 13.83 -1.49
CA LYS A 11 -7.58 14.84 -0.43
C LYS A 11 -6.66 14.51 0.75
N TRP A 12 -6.71 13.27 1.22
CA TRP A 12 -5.86 12.81 2.32
C TRP A 12 -4.37 12.92 1.98
N LEU A 13 -3.98 12.57 0.76
CA LEU A 13 -2.61 12.72 0.25
C LEU A 13 -2.14 14.18 0.26
N ASP A 14 -2.99 15.11 -0.17
CA ASP A 14 -2.68 16.54 -0.16
C ASP A 14 -2.47 17.06 1.26
N GLU A 15 -3.34 16.67 2.21
CA GLU A 15 -3.18 16.97 3.63
C GLU A 15 -1.85 16.41 4.19
N GLN A 16 -1.46 15.19 3.82
CA GLN A 16 -0.17 14.62 4.25
C GLN A 16 1.02 15.38 3.68
N LYS A 17 0.93 15.83 2.43
CA LYS A 17 2.00 16.60 1.78
C LYS A 17 2.18 17.96 2.43
N GLU A 18 1.08 18.64 2.76
CA GLU A 18 1.11 19.90 3.50
C GLU A 18 1.78 19.73 4.86
N LEU A 19 1.36 18.73 5.66
CA LEU A 19 1.95 18.44 6.97
C LEU A 19 3.45 18.12 6.90
N ALA A 20 3.89 17.49 5.82
CA ALA A 20 5.29 17.13 5.59
C ALA A 20 6.11 18.24 4.89
N ASN A 21 5.52 19.40 4.61
CA ASN A 21 6.12 20.48 3.79
C ASN A 21 6.60 20.00 2.41
N VAL A 22 5.87 19.05 1.81
CA VAL A 22 6.12 18.56 0.45
C VAL A 22 5.31 19.39 -0.55
N PRO A 23 5.91 19.88 -1.65
CA PRO A 23 5.17 20.66 -2.65
C PRO A 23 3.97 19.88 -3.24
N PRO A 24 2.83 20.53 -3.49
CA PRO A 24 1.63 19.91 -4.08
C PRO A 24 1.88 19.22 -5.43
N GLU A 25 2.84 19.70 -6.21
CA GLU A 25 3.18 19.09 -7.51
C GLU A 25 4.18 17.94 -7.40
N SER A 26 4.76 17.71 -6.21
CA SER A 26 5.71 16.62 -6.03
C SER A 26 5.00 15.28 -6.10
N PRO A 27 5.47 14.35 -6.95
CA PRO A 27 4.99 12.98 -6.89
C PRO A 27 5.34 12.37 -5.53
N VAL A 28 4.46 11.53 -5.01
CA VAL A 28 4.70 10.79 -3.77
C VAL A 28 4.22 9.36 -3.94
N TYR A 29 4.74 8.47 -3.11
CA TYR A 29 4.28 7.09 -3.03
C TYR A 29 3.99 6.70 -1.60
N LEU A 30 3.12 5.69 -1.44
CA LEU A 30 2.83 5.01 -0.20
C LEU A 30 2.90 3.50 -0.42
N SER A 31 3.39 2.79 0.59
CA SER A 31 3.30 1.33 0.69
C SER A 31 2.34 1.00 1.82
N LEU A 32 1.28 0.26 1.51
CA LEU A 32 0.25 -0.18 2.47
C LEU A 32 0.33 -1.68 2.71
N ARG A 33 0.04 -2.10 3.94
CA ARG A 33 -0.33 -3.49 4.24
C ARG A 33 -1.76 -3.77 3.79
N MET A 34 -2.09 -5.05 3.66
CA MET A 34 -3.48 -5.48 3.42
C MET A 34 -4.44 -5.09 4.56
N ASP A 35 -3.90 -4.83 5.76
CA ASP A 35 -4.65 -4.31 6.91
C ASP A 35 -4.75 -2.76 6.94
N GLY A 36 -4.37 -2.09 5.86
CA GLY A 36 -4.49 -0.63 5.73
C GLY A 36 -3.38 0.19 6.40
N ARG A 37 -2.46 -0.44 7.15
CA ARG A 37 -1.34 0.29 7.79
C ARG A 37 -0.27 0.69 6.78
N VAL A 38 0.26 1.90 6.91
CA VAL A 38 1.39 2.40 6.12
C VAL A 38 2.69 1.71 6.55
N ARG A 39 3.44 1.13 5.60
CA ARG A 39 4.78 0.54 5.79
C ARG A 39 5.92 1.46 5.37
N GLY A 40 5.62 2.41 4.49
CA GLY A 40 6.59 3.39 4.01
C GLY A 40 5.94 4.40 3.10
N SER A 41 6.59 5.56 2.98
CA SER A 41 6.21 6.64 2.10
C SER A 41 7.46 7.39 1.63
N GLY A 42 7.32 8.21 0.59
CA GLY A 42 8.40 9.06 0.12
C GLY A 42 7.98 9.98 -1.02
N VAL A 43 8.82 10.99 -1.27
CA VAL A 43 8.73 11.86 -2.45
C VAL A 43 9.39 11.16 -3.64
N GLY A 44 8.78 11.29 -4.82
CA GLY A 44 9.22 10.62 -6.03
C GLY A 44 8.40 9.39 -6.37
N TYR A 45 8.93 8.62 -7.33
CA TYR A 45 8.36 7.33 -7.71
C TYR A 45 8.78 6.24 -6.72
N PRO A 46 7.92 5.23 -6.49
CA PRO A 46 8.22 4.16 -5.57
C PRO A 46 9.47 3.36 -5.99
N PRO A 47 10.34 2.96 -5.05
CA PRO A 47 11.48 2.09 -5.32
C PRO A 47 11.01 0.65 -5.55
N TRP A 48 10.52 0.37 -6.76
CA TRP A 48 9.86 -0.89 -7.10
C TRP A 48 10.67 -2.14 -6.73
N ASN A 49 11.97 -2.14 -7.00
CA ASN A 49 12.84 -3.28 -6.67
C ASN A 49 12.85 -3.59 -5.16
N ALA A 50 12.88 -2.57 -4.31
CA ALA A 50 12.86 -2.76 -2.86
C ALA A 50 11.49 -3.24 -2.37
N LEU A 51 10.40 -2.74 -2.95
CA LEU A 51 9.04 -3.16 -2.59
C LEU A 51 8.78 -4.62 -2.97
N VAL A 52 9.25 -5.06 -4.13
CA VAL A 52 9.11 -6.45 -4.59
C VAL A 52 9.85 -7.42 -3.64
N ILE A 53 11.03 -7.04 -3.13
CA ILE A 53 11.79 -7.87 -2.17
C ILE A 53 11.03 -8.04 -0.83
N GLN A 54 10.15 -7.11 -0.46
CA GLN A 54 9.36 -7.17 0.77
C GLN A 54 8.09 -8.03 0.65
N LEU A 55 7.71 -8.42 -0.57
CA LEU A 55 6.55 -9.27 -0.77
C LEU A 55 6.86 -10.68 -0.26
N PRO A 56 5.89 -11.34 0.40
CA PRO A 56 6.04 -12.74 0.73
C PRO A 56 6.32 -13.55 -0.56
N PRO A 57 7.23 -14.54 -0.53
CA PRO A 57 7.50 -15.36 -1.70
C PRO A 57 6.21 -15.95 -2.26
N VAL A 58 5.92 -15.72 -3.54
CA VAL A 58 4.71 -16.22 -4.21
C VAL A 58 4.82 -17.70 -4.63
N GLY A 59 5.76 -18.45 -4.06
CA GLY A 59 5.98 -19.87 -4.35
C GLY A 59 6.46 -20.64 -3.14
N GLY A 60 5.66 -21.63 -2.71
CA GLY A 60 5.98 -22.58 -1.65
C GLY A 60 5.30 -22.31 -0.29
N ILE A 61 4.97 -23.41 0.41
CA ILE A 61 4.40 -23.58 1.79
C ILE A 61 3.09 -22.83 2.11
N TRP A 62 2.81 -21.67 1.52
CA TRP A 62 1.61 -20.86 1.76
C TRP A 62 0.45 -21.16 0.82
N SER A 63 0.66 -21.90 -0.28
CA SER A 63 -0.40 -22.23 -1.24
C SER A 63 -1.24 -23.47 -0.89
N GLY A 64 -0.94 -24.15 0.23
CA GLY A 64 -1.63 -25.41 0.57
C GLY A 64 -1.84 -25.67 2.06
N LEU A 65 -0.99 -25.14 2.96
CA LEU A 65 -1.14 -25.36 4.40
C LEU A 65 -2.16 -24.40 5.06
N LEU A 66 -2.42 -23.24 4.46
CA LEU A 66 -3.25 -22.17 5.04
C LEU A 66 -4.47 -21.80 4.20
N ASP A 67 -4.70 -22.51 3.09
CA ASP A 67 -5.89 -22.36 2.24
C ASP A 67 -7.20 -22.71 2.99
N GLY A 68 -7.10 -23.42 4.13
CA GLY A 68 -8.20 -23.71 5.04
C GLY A 68 -8.37 -22.74 6.21
N MET A 69 -7.55 -21.69 6.31
CA MET A 69 -7.70 -20.61 7.32
C MET A 69 -8.31 -19.34 6.73
N ASP A 70 -8.97 -19.44 5.57
CA ASP A 70 -9.92 -18.41 5.16
C ASP A 70 -11.13 -18.49 6.10
N GLY A 71 -11.26 -17.47 6.95
CA GLY A 71 -12.16 -17.46 8.09
C GLY A 71 -13.61 -17.76 7.69
N ARG A 72 -14.03 -19.01 7.89
CA ARG A 72 -15.43 -19.32 8.15
C ARG A 72 -15.83 -18.56 9.40
N VAL A 73 -16.51 -17.43 9.19
CA VAL A 73 -17.37 -16.83 10.20
C VAL A 73 -18.44 -17.87 10.50
N VAL A 74 -18.37 -18.46 11.68
CA VAL A 74 -19.50 -19.19 12.27
C VAL A 74 -20.60 -18.22 12.68
#